data_AF-A0A317YEB1-F1
#
_entry.id   AF-A0A317YEB1-F1
#
_cell.length_a   1.000
_cell.length_b   1.000
_cell.length_c   1.000
_cell.angle_alpha   90.00
_cell.angle_beta   90.00
_cell.angle_gamma   90.00
#
_symmetry.space_group_name_H-M   'P 1'
#
loop_
_entity.id
_entity.type
_entity.pdbx_description
1 polymer ?
#
loop_
_entity_poly.entity_id
_entity_poly.type
_entity_poly.pdbx_seq_one_letter_code
_entity_poly.pdbx_strand_id
1 'polypeptide(L)'
;MAAQTVGNSVSEFLSGFSDGKTDSAARVSFKYGCTRGVFGAPFFFVNGFLEPGGGSPIDYSTWIGILDPLVSQNGERVEMYTSM
;
A
#
# COMPACT_ATOMS: atom_id res chain seq x y z
N MET A 1 0.89 17.28 16.79
CA MET A 1 1.68 16.05 17.06
C MET A 1 0.80 14.84 16.78
N ALA A 2 1.33 13.75 16.19
CA ALA A 2 0.61 12.66 15.50
C ALA A 2 -0.84 12.36 15.92
N ALA A 3 -1.16 12.24 17.22
CA ALA A 3 -2.53 12.07 17.74
C ALA A 3 -3.54 13.13 17.22
N GLN A 4 -3.13 14.40 17.17
CA GLN A 4 -3.93 15.51 16.64
C GLN A 4 -4.17 15.40 15.13
N THR A 5 -3.22 14.81 14.40
CA THR A 5 -3.30 14.61 12.94
C THR A 5 -4.27 13.48 12.59
N VAL A 6 -4.34 12.45 13.42
CA VAL A 6 -5.24 11.30 13.22
C VAL A 6 -6.62 11.47 13.88
N GLY A 7 -6.86 12.60 14.57
CA GLY A 7 -8.15 12.90 15.21
C GLY A 7 -8.44 12.11 16.50
N ASN A 8 -7.44 11.43 17.06
CA ASN A 8 -7.60 10.61 18.27
C ASN A 8 -7.16 11.36 19.53
N SER A 9 -7.67 10.92 20.68
CA SER A 9 -7.09 11.33 21.96
C SER A 9 -5.63 10.88 22.05
N VAL A 10 -4.80 11.65 22.76
CA VAL A 10 -3.38 11.29 22.97
C VAL A 10 -3.27 9.93 23.66
N SER A 11 -4.13 9.64 24.64
CA SER A 11 -4.16 8.36 25.36
C SER A 11 -4.49 7.18 24.45
N GLU A 12 -5.47 7.33 23.56
CA GLU A 12 -5.85 6.29 22.61
C GLU A 12 -4.73 6.05 21.59
N PHE A 13 -4.14 7.11 21.05
CA PHE A 13 -2.99 7.01 20.15
C PHE A 13 -1.82 6.27 20.81
N LEU A 14 -1.48 6.61 22.05
CA LEU A 14 -0.42 5.93 22.81
C LEU A 14 -0.77 4.47 23.13
N SER A 15 -2.04 4.17 23.39
CA SER A 15 -2.49 2.80 23.68
C SER A 15 -2.24 1.85 22.49
N GLY A 16 -2.32 2.35 21.26
CA GLY A 16 -2.03 1.57 20.05
C GLY A 16 -0.60 1.04 19.98
N PHE A 17 0.38 1.69 20.62
CA PHE A 17 1.77 1.20 20.66
C PHE A 17 1.95 -0.02 21.58
N SER A 18 0.99 -0.27 22.49
CA SER A 18 0.98 -1.44 23.37
C SER A 18 -0.12 -2.45 23.00
N ASP A 19 -0.88 -2.18 21.93
CA ASP A 19 -1.93 -3.07 21.46
C ASP A 19 -1.35 -4.28 20.70
N GLY A 20 -1.77 -5.47 21.10
CA GLY A 20 -1.24 -6.72 20.54
C GLY A 20 -1.60 -6.93 19.06
N LYS A 21 -2.70 -6.35 18.56
CA LYS A 21 -3.03 -6.44 17.13
C LYS A 21 -2.09 -5.56 16.31
N THR A 22 -1.78 -4.36 16.79
CA THR A 22 -0.84 -3.45 16.17
C THR A 22 0.58 -4.03 16.15
N ASP A 23 1.04 -4.64 17.25
CA ASP A 23 2.33 -5.36 17.28
C ASP A 23 2.37 -6.52 16.26
N SER A 24 1.32 -7.35 16.23
CA SER A 24 1.23 -8.47 15.29
C SER A 24 1.25 -7.99 13.82
N ALA A 25 0.46 -6.97 13.49
CA ALA A 25 0.43 -6.38 12.16
C ALA A 25 1.80 -5.82 11.74
N ALA A 26 2.47 -5.06 12.62
CA ALA A 26 3.80 -4.53 12.36
C ALA A 26 4.84 -5.64 12.10
N ARG A 27 4.80 -6.74 12.86
CA ARG A 27 5.68 -7.90 12.66
C ARG A 27 5.43 -8.59 11.32
N VAL A 28 4.16 -8.78 10.95
CA VAL A 28 3.79 -9.39 9.67
C VAL A 28 4.27 -8.50 8.51
N SER A 29 4.01 -7.19 8.56
CA SER A 29 4.46 -6.24 7.54
C SER A 29 5.98 -6.20 7.41
N PHE A 30 6.73 -6.19 8.53
CA PHE A 30 8.18 -6.22 8.50
C PHE A 30 8.72 -7.50 7.85
N LYS A 31 8.21 -8.67 8.27
CA LYS A 31 8.60 -9.96 7.68
C LYS A 31 8.26 -10.02 6.20
N TYR A 32 7.10 -9.52 5.80
CA TYR A 32 6.70 -9.45 4.40
C TYR A 32 7.68 -8.58 3.59
N GLY A 33 8.11 -7.42 4.09
CA GLY A 33 9.16 -6.64 3.45
C GLY A 33 10.47 -7.44 3.25
N CYS A 34 10.91 -8.16 4.28
CA CYS A 34 12.11 -9.00 4.22
C CYS A 34 12.01 -10.11 3.17
N THR A 35 10.88 -10.84 3.10
CA THR A 35 10.70 -11.93 2.12
C THR A 35 10.67 -11.45 0.68
N ARG A 36 10.46 -10.15 0.48
CA ARG A 36 10.38 -9.50 -0.84
C ARG A 36 11.65 -8.71 -1.19
N GLY A 37 12.69 -8.80 -0.36
CA GLY A 37 13.97 -8.13 -0.58
C GLY A 37 13.90 -6.61 -0.48
N VAL A 38 12.91 -6.06 0.22
CA VAL A 38 12.76 -4.61 0.39
C VAL A 38 13.85 -4.09 1.34
N PHE A 39 14.66 -3.15 0.85
CA PHE A 39 15.73 -2.50 1.60
C PHE A 39 15.55 -0.97 1.72
N GLY A 40 14.47 -0.43 1.18
CA GLY A 40 14.13 0.99 1.19
C GLY A 40 12.67 1.21 0.82
N ALA A 41 12.25 2.45 0.64
CA ALA A 41 10.91 2.78 0.19
C ALA A 41 10.94 3.99 -0.76
N PRO A 42 10.02 4.05 -1.75
CA PRO A 42 8.96 3.07 -2.05
C PRO A 42 9.43 1.84 -2.85
N PHE A 43 8.89 0.65 -2.54
CA PHE A 43 8.95 -0.53 -3.42
C PHE A 43 7.53 -0.96 -3.77
N PHE A 44 7.27 -1.19 -5.06
CA PHE A 44 5.94 -1.52 -5.56
C PHE A 44 5.91 -2.94 -6.08
N PHE A 45 4.82 -3.65 -5.79
CA PHE A 45 4.62 -5.00 -6.29
C PHE A 45 3.19 -5.18 -6.79
N VAL A 46 3.02 -5.71 -8.00
CA VAL A 46 1.73 -6.15 -8.53
C VAL A 46 1.74 -7.67 -8.67
N ASN A 47 0.73 -8.33 -8.10
CA ASN A 47 0.57 -9.80 -8.14
C ASN A 47 1.82 -10.60 -7.73
N GLY A 48 2.64 -10.04 -6.83
CA GLY A 48 3.86 -10.72 -6.39
C GLY A 48 5.10 -10.48 -7.28
N PHE A 49 5.05 -9.59 -8.27
CA PHE A 49 6.20 -9.18 -9.08
C PHE A 49 6.66 -7.77 -8.70
N LEU A 50 7.97 -7.50 -8.73
CA LEU A 50 8.54 -6.19 -8.44
C LEU A 50 8.37 -5.28 -9.65
N GLU A 51 7.82 -4.09 -9.46
CA GLU A 51 7.67 -3.11 -10.53
C GLU A 51 9.00 -2.43 -10.90
N PRO A 52 9.17 -2.02 -12.18
CA PRO A 52 10.35 -1.31 -12.63
C PRO A 52 10.56 0.01 -11.85
N GLY A 53 11.81 0.42 -11.68
CA GLY A 53 12.18 1.67 -10.99
C GLY A 53 12.73 1.51 -9.58
N GLY A 54 12.69 0.29 -9.02
CA GLY A 54 13.57 -0.18 -7.93
C GLY A 54 13.67 0.72 -6.69
N GLY A 55 12.60 1.42 -6.31
CA GLY A 55 12.71 2.46 -5.29
C GLY A 55 12.06 3.78 -5.68
N SER A 56 11.88 4.03 -6.97
CA SER A 56 11.41 5.33 -7.48
C SER A 56 9.88 5.39 -7.53
N PRO A 57 9.27 6.55 -7.28
CA PRO A 57 7.86 6.76 -7.55
C PRO A 57 7.51 6.42 -9.01
N ILE A 58 6.43 5.69 -9.21
CA ILE A 58 5.87 5.34 -10.52
C ILE A 58 4.79 6.35 -10.87
N ASP A 59 4.84 6.92 -12.08
CA ASP A 59 3.85 7.90 -12.54
C ASP A 59 2.51 7.24 -12.90
N TYR A 60 1.47 8.09 -13.01
CA TYR A 60 0.12 7.64 -13.29
C TYR A 60 0.01 6.85 -14.61
N SER A 61 0.63 7.34 -15.69
CA SER A 61 0.61 6.67 -16.99
C SER A 61 1.20 5.26 -16.93
N THR A 62 2.29 5.09 -16.18
CA THR A 62 2.95 3.80 -15.99
C THR A 62 2.06 2.87 -15.18
N TRP A 63 1.41 3.37 -14.13
CA TRP A 63 0.44 2.59 -13.36
C TRP A 63 -0.73 2.07 -14.20
N ILE A 64 -1.32 2.94 -15.03
CA ILE A 64 -2.39 2.56 -15.94
C ILE A 64 -1.90 1.47 -16.91
N GLY A 65 -0.70 1.64 -17.48
CA GLY A 65 -0.10 0.62 -18.36
C GLY A 65 0.14 -0.74 -17.69
N ILE A 66 0.42 -0.77 -16.38
CA ILE A 66 0.59 -2.01 -15.60
C ILE A 66 -0.76 -2.64 -15.23
N LEU A 67 -1.71 -1.84 -14.74
CA LEU A 67 -2.94 -2.33 -14.14
C LEU A 67 -4.04 -2.65 -15.16
N ASP A 68 -4.22 -1.83 -16.20
CA ASP A 68 -5.31 -1.98 -17.16
C ASP A 68 -5.35 -3.38 -17.80
N PRO A 69 -4.22 -3.95 -18.29
CA PRO A 69 -4.23 -5.28 -18.89
C PRO A 69 -4.56 -6.41 -17.90
N LEU A 70 -4.30 -6.21 -16.62
CA LEU A 70 -4.53 -7.19 -15.56
C LEU A 70 -6.00 -7.21 -15.12
N VAL A 71 -6.68 -6.07 -15.20
CA VAL A 71 -8.10 -5.96 -14.84
C VAL A 71 -9.04 -6.13 -16.03
N SER A 72 -8.55 -5.96 -17.27
CA SER A 72 -9.36 -6.07 -18.49
C SER A 72 -9.77 -7.49 -18.88
N GLN A 73 -9.28 -8.54 -18.20
CA GLN A 73 -9.59 -9.93 -18.55
C GLN A 73 -11.02 -10.41 -18.20
N ASN A 74 -11.91 -9.53 -17.72
CA ASN A 74 -13.35 -9.82 -17.58
C ASN A 74 -14.26 -9.04 -18.54
N GLY A 75 -13.75 -8.56 -19.67
CA GLY A 75 -14.58 -8.21 -20.84
C GLY A 75 -15.47 -6.96 -20.73
N GLU A 76 -15.56 -6.33 -19.56
CA GLU A 76 -16.23 -5.04 -19.38
C GLU A 76 -15.25 -4.06 -18.75
N ARG A 77 -14.93 -2.98 -19.48
CA ARG A 77 -14.30 -1.82 -18.86
C ARG A 77 -15.26 -1.38 -17.76
N VAL A 78 -14.86 -1.58 -16.51
CA VAL A 78 -15.60 -1.00 -15.37
C VAL A 78 -15.42 0.50 -15.49
N GLU A 79 -16.36 1.17 -16.17
CA GLU A 79 -16.48 2.62 -16.18
C GLU A 79 -16.95 3.07 -14.79
N MET A 80 -16.10 2.90 -13.79
CA MET A 80 -16.20 3.70 -12.59
C MET A 80 -15.83 5.13 -13.03
N TYR A 81 -16.69 6.09 -12.69
CA TYR A 81 -16.52 7.54 -12.89
C TYR A 81 -16.95 8.11 -14.25
N THR A 82 -18.20 7.87 -14.67
CA THR A 82 -19.05 8.93 -15.23
C THR A 82 -20.50 8.70 -14.79
N SER A 83 -20.83 9.19 -13.60
CA SER A 83 -22.12 9.86 -13.40
C SER A 83 -21.91 10.93 -12.35
N MET A 84 -22.00 12.19 -12.79
CA MET A 84 -22.46 13.29 -11.95
C MET A 84 -23.91 13.05 -11.54
#